data_AF-A0A6G3X435-F1
#
_entry.id   AF-A0A6G3X435-F1
#
_cell.length_a   1.000
_cell.length_b   1.000
_cell.length_c   1.000
_cell.angle_alpha   90.00
_cell.angle_beta   90.00
_cell.angle_gamma   90.00
#
_symmetry.space_group_name_H-M   'P 1'
#
loop_
_entity.id
_entity.type
_entity.pdbx_description
1 polymer ?
#
loop_
_entity_poly.entity_id
_entity_poly.type
_entity_poly.pdbx_seq_one_letter_code
_entity_poly.pdbx_strand_id
1 'polypeptide(L)'
;IMLGAVWRRSAGQLVLVAHHLVVDGVSWRVLMGDLTTAWRQVVSGAPVGLPRAGTSFRRWTQLLERAASGADSSYFRRPLPGRDEEIGRRGLSEADRVARERLRTVVVGAGTTAALLGE
;
A
#
# COMPACT_ATOMS: atom_id res chain seq x y z
N ILE A 1 8.85 -7.26 14.91
CA ILE A 1 7.93 -8.23 14.28
C ILE A 1 7.57 -7.67 12.90
N MET A 2 7.84 -8.40 11.81
CA MET A 2 7.52 -7.90 10.45
C MET A 2 6.07 -8.21 10.04
N LEU A 3 5.52 -9.33 10.51
CA LEU A 3 4.13 -9.74 10.32
C LEU A 3 3.66 -10.42 11.61
N GLY A 4 2.46 -10.10 12.05
CA GLY A 4 1.76 -10.73 13.17
C GLY A 4 0.29 -10.98 12.79
N ALA A 5 -0.26 -12.07 13.30
CA ALA A 5 -1.64 -12.46 13.08
C ALA A 5 -2.27 -12.90 14.40
N VAL A 6 -3.47 -12.40 14.70
CA VAL A 6 -4.24 -12.78 15.90
C VAL A 6 -5.66 -13.13 15.48
N TRP A 7 -6.12 -14.33 15.85
CA TRP A 7 -7.49 -14.75 15.64
C TRP A 7 -8.33 -14.53 16.89
N ARG A 8 -9.32 -13.64 16.80
CA ARG A 8 -10.30 -13.36 17.85
C ARG A 8 -11.51 -14.28 17.66
N ARG A 9 -11.43 -15.50 18.23
CA ARG A 9 -12.45 -16.56 18.11
C ARG A 9 -13.88 -16.09 18.40
N SER A 10 -14.08 -15.36 19.50
CA SER A 10 -15.41 -14.88 19.93
C SER A 10 -16.05 -13.89 18.97
N ALA A 11 -15.24 -13.17 18.18
CA ALA A 11 -15.72 -12.18 17.21
C ALA A 11 -15.67 -12.68 15.76
N GLY A 12 -15.09 -13.86 15.50
CA GLY A 12 -14.86 -14.34 14.14
C GLY A 12 -13.94 -13.40 13.33
N GLN A 13 -12.97 -12.76 13.97
CA GLN A 13 -12.12 -11.73 13.35
C GLN A 13 -10.64 -12.11 13.34
N LEU A 14 -9.99 -11.90 12.18
CA LEU A 14 -8.55 -11.97 12.02
C LEU A 14 -7.97 -10.55 12.05
N VAL A 15 -7.02 -10.31 12.95
CA VAL A 15 -6.22 -9.09 12.97
C VAL A 15 -4.85 -9.39 12.39
N LEU A 16 -4.49 -8.71 11.32
CA LEU A 16 -3.16 -8.77 10.69
C LEU A 16 -2.43 -7.45 10.93
N VAL A 17 -1.20 -7.53 11.41
CA VAL A 17 -0.31 -6.39 11.59
C VAL A 17 0.95 -6.66 10.79
N ALA A 18 1.26 -5.79 9.84
CA ALA A 18 2.45 -5.90 9.00
C ALA A 18 3.24 -4.59 9.03
N HIS A 19 4.56 -4.70 9.13
CA HIS A 19 5.46 -3.55 9.04
C HIS A 19 5.48 -3.03 7.60
N HIS A 20 5.53 -1.71 7.40
CA HIS A 20 5.52 -1.09 6.07
C HIS A 20 6.75 -1.45 5.19
N LEU A 21 7.73 -2.15 5.76
CA LEU A 21 8.90 -2.67 5.03
C LEU A 21 8.59 -3.99 4.29
N VAL A 22 7.50 -4.68 4.65
CA VAL A 22 7.05 -5.92 3.96
C VAL A 22 5.73 -5.75 3.24
N VAL A 23 5.06 -4.61 3.37
CA VAL A 23 3.73 -4.37 2.77
C VAL A 23 3.59 -2.90 2.37
N ASP A 24 2.83 -2.67 1.30
CA ASP A 24 2.38 -1.35 0.85
C ASP A 24 0.90 -1.41 0.40
N GLY A 25 0.38 -0.31 -0.14
CA GLY A 25 -1.01 -0.25 -0.62
C GLY A 25 -1.35 -1.27 -1.72
N VAL A 26 -0.39 -1.66 -2.55
CA VAL A 26 -0.60 -2.65 -3.63
C VAL A 26 -0.55 -4.06 -3.07
N SER A 27 0.37 -4.32 -2.15
CA SER A 27 0.57 -5.60 -1.47
C SER A 27 -0.69 -6.07 -0.74
N TRP A 28 -1.45 -5.15 -0.13
CA TRP A 28 -2.71 -5.48 0.53
C TRP A 28 -3.75 -6.10 -0.41
N ARG A 29 -3.81 -5.66 -1.68
CA ARG A 29 -4.74 -6.23 -2.66
C ARG A 29 -4.43 -7.69 -2.94
N VAL A 30 -3.13 -8.04 -3.02
CA VAL A 30 -2.68 -9.42 -3.22
C VAL A 30 -3.01 -10.27 -1.99
N LEU A 31 -2.63 -9.81 -0.80
CA LEU A 31 -2.89 -10.52 0.46
C LEU A 31 -4.39 -10.78 0.68
N MET A 32 -5.23 -9.78 0.45
CA MET A 32 -6.68 -9.92 0.58
C MET A 32 -7.28 -10.87 -0.45
N GLY A 33 -6.75 -10.86 -1.69
CA GLY A 33 -7.16 -11.81 -2.74
C GLY A 33 -6.82 -13.25 -2.38
N ASP A 34 -5.61 -13.50 -1.90
CA ASP A 34 -5.15 -14.83 -1.47
C ASP A 34 -5.93 -15.32 -0.25
N LEU A 35 -6.14 -14.47 0.76
CA LEU A 35 -6.94 -14.81 1.95
C LEU A 35 -8.40 -15.14 1.58
N THR A 36 -8.99 -14.37 0.66
CA THR A 36 -10.36 -14.65 0.17
C THR A 36 -10.43 -15.99 -0.54
N THR A 37 -9.42 -16.31 -1.36
CA THR A 37 -9.34 -17.59 -2.08
C THR A 37 -9.18 -18.76 -1.12
N ALA A 38 -8.23 -18.67 -0.19
CA ALA A 38 -7.99 -19.70 0.82
C ALA A 38 -9.23 -19.91 1.71
N TRP A 39 -9.89 -18.83 2.13
CA TRP A 39 -11.10 -18.92 2.94
C TRP A 39 -12.23 -19.68 2.22
N ARG A 40 -12.46 -19.38 0.94
CA ARG A 40 -13.45 -20.11 0.13
C ARG A 40 -13.14 -21.60 0.04
N GLN A 41 -11.87 -21.96 -0.19
CA GLN A 41 -11.43 -23.36 -0.26
C GLN A 41 -11.64 -24.08 1.08
N VAL A 42 -11.28 -23.45 2.20
CA VAL A 42 -11.50 -24.01 3.55
C VAL A 42 -12.98 -24.26 3.82
N VAL A 43 -13.84 -23.27 3.54
CA VAL A 43 -15.28 -23.39 3.78
C VAL A 43 -15.94 -24.44 2.89
N SER A 44 -15.42 -24.66 1.68
CA SER A 44 -15.90 -25.72 0.79
C SER A 44 -15.30 -27.10 1.06
N GLY A 45 -14.46 -27.25 2.09
CA GLY A 45 -13.75 -28.51 2.38
C GLY A 45 -12.69 -28.88 1.33
N ALA A 46 -12.30 -27.95 0.47
CA ALA A 46 -11.25 -28.16 -0.53
C ALA A 46 -9.86 -27.91 0.08
N PRO A 47 -8.81 -28.59 -0.40
CA PRO A 47 -7.45 -28.28 0.00
C PRO A 47 -7.08 -26.84 -0.40
N VAL A 48 -6.36 -26.13 0.46
CA VAL A 48 -5.91 -24.77 0.18
C VAL A 48 -4.78 -24.80 -0.85
N GLY A 49 -5.03 -24.16 -1.99
CA GLY A 49 -4.07 -24.01 -3.08
C GLY A 49 -4.05 -22.57 -3.56
N LEU A 50 -2.93 -21.89 -3.35
CA LEU A 50 -2.69 -20.52 -3.81
C LEU A 50 -1.72 -20.51 -5.00
N PRO A 51 -1.83 -19.53 -5.92
CA PRO A 51 -0.86 -19.34 -6.98
C PRO A 51 0.55 -19.19 -6.39
N ARG A 52 1.55 -19.75 -7.08
CA ARG A 52 2.95 -19.53 -6.68
C ARG A 52 3.29 -18.05 -6.87
N ALA A 53 3.91 -17.45 -5.86
CA ALA A 53 4.50 -16.12 -6.01
C ALA A 53 5.51 -16.15 -7.17
N GLY A 54 5.46 -15.13 -8.04
CA GLY A 54 6.35 -15.00 -9.19
C GLY A 54 7.78 -14.61 -8.76
N THR A 55 8.16 -13.36 -9.02
CA THR A 55 9.47 -12.85 -8.61
C THR A 55 9.47 -12.53 -7.13
N SER A 56 10.36 -13.17 -6.35
CA SER A 56 10.53 -12.81 -4.94
C SER A 56 11.09 -11.39 -4.79
N PHE A 57 10.75 -10.71 -3.70
CA PHE A 57 11.26 -9.37 -3.42
C PHE A 57 12.79 -9.30 -3.46
N ARG A 58 13.48 -10.30 -2.90
CA ARG A 58 14.94 -10.45 -2.99
C ARG A 58 15.44 -10.52 -4.43
N ARG A 59 14.80 -11.31 -5.30
CA ARG A 59 15.22 -11.39 -6.70
C ARG A 59 14.95 -10.08 -7.42
N TRP A 60 13.82 -9.43 -7.12
CA TRP A 60 13.47 -8.13 -7.69
C TRP A 60 14.49 -7.05 -7.29
N THR A 61 14.88 -6.95 -6.02
CA THR A 61 15.89 -5.96 -5.58
C THR A 61 17.24 -6.17 -6.25
N GLN A 62 17.70 -7.42 -6.39
CA GLN A 62 18.93 -7.75 -7.12
C GLN A 62 18.86 -7.39 -8.61
N LEU A 63 17.68 -7.52 -9.22
CA LEU A 63 17.47 -7.10 -10.61
C LEU A 63 17.43 -5.58 -10.73
N LEU A 64 16.81 -4.89 -9.78
CA LEU A 64 16.75 -3.44 -9.72
C LEU A 64 18.15 -2.83 -9.58
N GLU A 65 19.02 -3.41 -8.75
CA GLU A 65 20.41 -2.96 -8.60
C GLU A 65 21.20 -3.09 -9.91
N ARG A 66 20.93 -4.13 -10.70
CA ARG A 66 21.54 -4.34 -12.01
C ARG A 66 20.94 -3.46 -13.11
N ALA A 67 19.69 -3.03 -12.95
CA ALA A 67 19.03 -2.13 -13.89
C ALA A 67 19.60 -0.72 -13.70
N ALA A 68 20.22 -0.14 -14.73
CA ALA A 68 20.83 1.18 -14.66
C ALA A 68 19.81 2.24 -14.22
N SER A 69 19.93 2.71 -12.98
CA SER A 69 19.01 3.66 -12.34
C SER A 69 19.27 5.13 -12.71
N GLY A 70 20.21 5.39 -13.62
CA GLY A 70 20.70 6.73 -13.93
C GLY A 70 20.09 7.39 -15.16
N ALA A 71 19.28 6.68 -15.96
CA ALA A 71 18.78 7.17 -17.24
C ALA A 71 18.06 8.53 -17.11
N ASP A 72 17.25 8.68 -16.06
CA ASP A 72 16.47 9.90 -15.81
C ASP A 72 17.10 10.80 -14.73
N SER A 73 18.34 10.51 -14.30
CA SER A 73 18.96 11.22 -13.18
C SER A 73 19.12 12.72 -13.44
N SER A 74 19.33 13.13 -14.69
CA SER A 74 19.40 14.54 -15.08
C SER A 74 18.08 15.28 -14.85
N TYR A 75 16.95 14.62 -15.10
CA TYR A 75 15.62 15.16 -14.83
C TYR A 75 15.40 15.36 -13.32
N PHE A 76 15.67 14.33 -12.51
CA PHE A 76 15.44 14.39 -11.06
C PHE A 76 16.46 15.25 -10.30
N ARG A 77 17.63 15.53 -10.88
CA ARG A 77 18.63 16.45 -10.31
C ARG A 77 18.48 17.88 -10.80
N ARG A 78 17.58 18.15 -11.74
CA ARG A 78 17.34 19.51 -12.22
C ARG A 78 16.83 20.36 -11.05
N PRO A 79 17.36 21.59 -10.86
CA PRO A 79 16.82 22.50 -9.88
C PRO A 79 15.32 22.71 -10.09
N LEU A 80 14.57 22.76 -9.00
CA LEU A 80 13.16 23.16 -9.04
C LEU A 80 13.08 24.58 -9.61
N PRO A 81 12.04 24.89 -10.41
CA PRO A 81 11.95 26.16 -11.15
C PRO A 81 11.72 27.38 -10.25
N GLY A 82 11.57 27.21 -8.94
CA GLY A 82 11.30 28.29 -8.00
C GLY A 82 11.57 27.86 -6.56
N ARG A 83 11.31 28.78 -5.64
CA ARG A 83 11.28 28.48 -4.21
C ARG A 83 10.07 27.60 -3.89
N ASP A 84 10.22 26.70 -2.93
CA ASP A 84 9.08 25.97 -2.39
C ASP A 84 8.11 26.94 -1.73
N GLU A 85 6.86 26.90 -2.16
CA GLU A 85 5.76 27.63 -1.54
C GLU A 85 5.10 26.78 -0.46
N GLU A 86 4.46 27.44 0.51
CA GLU A 86 3.74 26.74 1.56
C GLU A 86 2.53 26.00 0.99
N ILE A 87 2.49 24.68 1.15
CA ILE A 87 1.30 23.88 0.85
C ILE A 87 0.37 23.90 2.07
N GLY A 88 -0.74 24.64 1.97
CA GLY A 88 -1.80 24.65 2.97
C GLY A 88 -1.99 26.02 3.63
N ARG A 89 -2.44 26.03 4.89
CA ARG A 89 -2.82 27.26 5.62
C ARG A 89 -1.66 27.94 6.37
N ARG A 90 -0.58 27.20 6.62
CA ARG A 90 0.65 27.64 7.30
C ARG A 90 1.82 26.72 6.94
N GLY A 91 3.04 27.22 7.10
CA GLY A 91 4.24 26.40 7.05
C GLY A 91 4.26 25.25 8.06
N LEU A 92 5.03 24.20 7.75
CA LEU A 92 5.24 23.04 8.62
C LEU A 92 6.08 23.41 9.85
N SER A 93 5.84 22.68 10.93
CA SER A 93 6.52 22.77 12.22
C SER A 93 6.99 21.38 12.66
N GLU A 94 7.85 21.30 13.67
CA GLU A 94 8.30 20.00 14.23
C GLU A 94 7.17 19.12 14.78
N ALA A 95 6.01 19.72 15.05
CA ALA A 95 4.84 19.01 15.53
C ALA A 95 4.16 18.18 14.42
N ASP A 96 4.35 18.55 13.15
CA ASP A 96 3.69 17.99 11.97
C ASP A 96 4.36 16.66 11.55
N ARG A 97 4.21 15.64 12.40
CA ARG A 97 4.71 14.26 12.19
C ARG A 97 3.54 13.31 11.93
N VAL A 98 3.80 12.21 11.23
CA VAL A 98 2.83 11.13 10.99
C VAL A 98 2.19 10.64 12.31
N ALA A 99 2.96 10.59 13.40
CA ALA A 99 2.45 10.21 14.73
C ALA A 99 1.32 11.13 15.27
N ARG A 100 1.16 12.33 14.71
CA ARG A 100 0.09 13.28 15.05
C ARG A 100 -0.91 13.50 13.92
N GLU A 101 -0.88 12.66 12.90
CA GLU A 101 -1.80 12.77 11.77
C GLU A 101 -3.26 12.65 12.24
N ARG A 102 -4.15 13.33 11.51
CA ARG A 102 -5.60 13.20 11.70
C ARG A 102 -6.20 12.86 10.37
N LEU A 103 -6.94 11.75 10.33
CA LEU A 103 -7.64 11.34 9.14
C LEU A 103 -9.02 12.00 9.10
N ARG A 104 -9.33 12.68 7.99
CA ARG A 104 -10.69 13.12 7.68
C ARG A 104 -11.13 12.43 6.41
N THR A 105 -12.18 11.64 6.51
CA THR A 105 -12.79 10.97 5.36
C THR A 105 -13.93 11.82 4.82
N VAL A 106 -13.93 12.05 3.51
CA VAL A 106 -15.04 12.68 2.77
C VAL A 106 -15.51 11.66 1.74
N VAL A 107 -16.81 11.39 1.73
CA VAL A 107 -17.43 10.47 0.77
C VAL A 107 -18.10 11.31 -0.30
N VAL A 108 -17.82 10.98 -1.55
CA VAL A 108 -18.40 11.61 -2.73
C VAL A 108 -19.38 10.62 -3.37
N GLY A 109 -20.55 11.09 -3.81
CA GLY A 109 -21.59 10.23 -4.39
C GLY A 109 -21.25 9.74 -5.80
N ALA A 110 -21.88 8.62 -6.20
CA ALA A 110 -21.62 7.95 -7.47
C ALA A 110 -21.75 8.87 -8.70
N GLY A 111 -22.72 9.78 -8.73
CA GLY A 111 -22.90 10.71 -9.86
C GLY A 111 -21.73 11.69 -10.02
N THR A 112 -21.17 12.20 -8.92
CA THR A 112 -19.98 13.05 -8.98
C THR A 112 -18.74 12.25 -9.38
N THR A 113 -18.63 11.01 -8.90
CA THR A 113 -17.56 10.10 -9.33
C THR A 113 -17.64 9.82 -10.83
N ALA A 114 -18.81 9.49 -11.37
CA ALA A 114 -19.02 9.26 -12.80
C ALA A 114 -18.61 10.47 -13.65
N ALA A 115 -19.07 11.67 -13.25
CA ALA A 115 -18.70 12.91 -13.94
C ALA A 115 -17.18 13.16 -13.95
N LEU A 116 -16.44 12.80 -12.89
CA LEU A 116 -14.98 12.90 -12.85
C LEU A 116 -14.27 11.83 -13.68
N LEU A 117 -14.89 10.66 -13.86
CA LEU A 117 -14.39 9.57 -14.70
C LEU A 117 -14.73 9.76 -16.19
N GLY A 118 -15.60 10.73 -16.52
CA GLY A 118 -16.08 10.95 -17.88
C GLY A 118 -17.16 9.97 -18.33
N GLU A 119 -17.87 9.36 -17.38
CA GLU A 119 -19.03 8.47 -17.59
C GLU A 119 -20.35 9.25 -17.62
#